data_AF-A0A3D3ME37-F1
#
_entry.id   AF-A0A3D3ME37-F1
#
_cell.length_a   1.000
_cell.length_b   1.000
_cell.length_c   1.000
_cell.angle_alpha   90.00
_cell.angle_beta   90.00
_cell.angle_gamma   90.00
#
_symmetry.space_group_name_H-M   'P 1'
#
loop_
_entity.id
_entity.type
_entity.pdbx_description
1 polymer ?
#
loop_
_entity_poly.entity_id
_entity_poly.type
_entity_poly.pdbx_seq_one_letter_code
_entity_poly.pdbx_strand_id
1 'polypeptide(L)'
;MTPTGTYELRGENIDGEIKGYSGEIKVKLIENKKIAVNFYITKGHPSYNEGTFRDTLNYEHNRAVYQDKDPKTACTLTLDFSKEGVQIKENANYEYGSCWGNGVVAHGFFKKTSAKIPGNPELMEE
;
A
#
# COMPACT_ATOMS: atom_id res chain seq x y z
N MET A 1 -12.10 -8.40 -11.08
CA MET A 1 -11.89 -9.37 -9.97
C MET A 1 -12.39 -8.74 -8.67
N THR A 2 -12.47 -9.50 -7.57
CA THR A 2 -12.78 -8.91 -6.25
C THR A 2 -11.47 -8.54 -5.53
N PRO A 3 -11.17 -7.25 -5.32
CA PRO A 3 -9.92 -6.80 -4.71
C PRO A 3 -9.91 -6.96 -3.18
N THR A 4 -11.03 -7.33 -2.58
CA THR A 4 -11.15 -7.48 -1.12
C THR A 4 -10.17 -8.51 -0.56
N GLY A 5 -9.50 -8.16 0.54
CA GLY A 5 -8.58 -9.03 1.25
C GLY A 5 -7.44 -8.28 1.93
N THR A 6 -6.51 -9.07 2.47
CA THR A 6 -5.23 -8.61 3.03
C THR A 6 -4.10 -9.04 2.12
N TYR A 7 -3.16 -8.13 1.89
CA TYR A 7 -1.99 -8.31 1.06
C TYR A 7 -0.75 -7.93 1.84
N GLU A 8 0.30 -8.74 1.79
CA GLU A 8 1.52 -8.53 2.57
C GLU A 8 2.75 -8.48 1.67
N LEU A 9 3.64 -7.55 1.98
CA LEU A 9 5.04 -7.58 1.56
C LEU A 9 5.86 -8.00 2.78
N ARG A 10 6.72 -9.01 2.62
CA ARG A 10 7.57 -9.51 3.71
C ARG A 10 9.02 -9.15 3.43
N GLY A 11 9.63 -8.44 4.35
CA GLY A 11 11.07 -8.23 4.37
C GLY A 11 11.80 -9.53 4.73
N GLU A 12 13.11 -9.55 4.49
CA GLU A 12 13.95 -10.70 4.83
C GLU A 12 14.32 -10.66 6.31
N ASN A 13 14.22 -11.79 7.01
CA ASN A 13 14.70 -11.89 8.39
C ASN A 13 16.15 -12.36 8.36
N ILE A 14 17.06 -11.52 8.84
CA ILE A 14 18.50 -11.81 8.96
C ILE A 14 18.89 -11.57 10.41
N ASP A 15 19.34 -12.62 11.11
CA ASP A 15 19.76 -12.60 12.51
C ASP A 15 18.73 -11.99 13.48
N GLY A 16 17.43 -12.22 13.22
CA GLY A 16 16.34 -11.70 14.04
C GLY A 16 15.88 -10.28 13.66
N GLU A 17 16.54 -9.64 12.70
CA GLU A 17 16.15 -8.33 12.18
C GLU A 17 15.47 -8.43 10.81
N ILE A 18 14.38 -7.68 10.64
CA ILE A 18 13.79 -7.50 9.31
C ILE A 18 14.66 -6.51 8.53
N LYS A 19 15.22 -6.96 7.42
CA LYS A 19 15.91 -6.15 6.41
C LYS A 19 14.99 -5.92 5.21
N GLY A 20 15.20 -4.81 4.50
CA GLY A 20 14.39 -4.44 3.34
C GLY A 20 13.04 -3.85 3.73
N TYR A 21 12.02 -4.08 2.89
CA TYR A 21 10.68 -3.53 3.08
C TYR A 21 9.69 -4.60 3.49
N SER A 22 8.84 -4.27 4.46
CA SER A 22 7.67 -5.06 4.83
C SER A 22 6.45 -4.16 4.88
N GLY A 23 5.27 -4.70 4.61
CA GLY A 23 4.06 -3.90 4.62
C GLY A 23 2.79 -4.73 4.51
N GLU A 24 1.66 -4.06 4.70
CA GLU A 24 0.33 -4.62 4.64
C GLU A 24 -0.60 -3.69 3.86
N ILE A 25 -1.47 -4.27 3.04
CA ILE A 25 -2.61 -3.59 2.42
C ILE A 25 -3.87 -4.34 2.81
N LYS A 26 -4.80 -3.63 3.44
CA LYS A 26 -6.16 -4.11 3.67
C LYS A 26 -7.09 -3.41 2.70
N VAL A 27 -7.87 -4.18 1.95
CA VAL A 27 -8.75 -3.66 0.91
C VAL A 27 -10.15 -4.22 1.09
N LYS A 28 -11.16 -3.36 0.95
CA LYS A 28 -12.57 -3.73 0.88
C LYS A 28 -13.23 -3.05 -0.30
N LEU A 29 -13.83 -3.83 -1.19
CA LEU A 29 -14.76 -3.30 -2.18
C LEU A 29 -16.02 -2.79 -1.47
N ILE A 30 -16.31 -1.49 -1.57
CA ILE A 30 -17.46 -0.85 -0.90
C ILE A 30 -18.60 -0.50 -1.88
N GLU A 31 -18.29 -0.31 -3.16
CA GLU A 31 -19.24 -0.11 -4.26
C GLU A 31 -18.68 -0.76 -5.53
N ASN A 32 -19.47 -0.86 -6.61
CA ASN A 32 -19.05 -1.52 -7.87
C ASN A 32 -17.75 -0.98 -8.49
N LYS A 33 -17.30 0.21 -8.09
CA LYS A 33 -16.10 0.87 -8.61
C LYS A 33 -15.28 1.60 -7.54
N LYS A 34 -15.47 1.28 -6.26
CA LYS A 34 -14.73 1.92 -5.16
C LYS A 34 -14.22 0.91 -4.17
N ILE A 35 -12.98 1.13 -3.73
CA ILE A 35 -12.35 0.34 -2.67
C ILE A 35 -11.97 1.26 -1.51
N ALA A 36 -12.22 0.81 -0.28
CA ALA A 36 -11.56 1.36 0.89
C ALA A 36 -10.22 0.63 1.08
N VAL A 37 -9.17 1.41 1.31
CA VAL A 37 -7.79 0.92 1.43
C VAL A 37 -7.18 1.44 2.72
N ASN A 38 -6.54 0.55 3.47
CA ASN A 38 -5.58 0.90 4.50
C ASN A 38 -4.24 0.29 4.10
N PHE A 39 -3.24 1.14 3.98
CA PHE A 39 -1.90 0.78 3.52
C PHE A 39 -0.88 1.13 4.60
N TYR A 40 0.06 0.23 4.80
CA TYR A 40 1.21 0.38 5.66
C TYR A 40 2.43 -0.22 4.97
N ILE A 41 3.56 0.49 5.04
CA ILE A 41 4.87 -0.03 4.67
C ILE A 41 5.93 0.50 5.62
N THR A 42 6.93 -0.31 5.91
CA THR A 42 8.09 0.06 6.70
C THR A 42 9.36 -0.44 6.03
N LYS A 43 10.41 0.38 6.07
CA LYS A 43 11.77 -0.04 5.80
C LYS A 43 12.37 -0.53 7.10
N GLY A 44 12.71 -1.80 7.20
CA GLY A 44 13.38 -2.38 8.37
C GLY A 44 14.75 -1.75 8.68
N HIS A 45 15.58 -2.46 9.46
CA HIS A 45 16.88 -1.94 9.88
C HIS A 45 17.71 -1.41 8.69
N PRO A 46 18.40 -0.24 8.81
CA PRO A 46 18.63 0.55 10.03
C PRO A 46 17.68 1.72 10.26
N SER A 47 16.82 2.06 9.28
CA SER A 47 16.12 3.35 9.30
C SER A 47 14.73 3.31 9.92
N TYR A 48 14.01 2.18 9.85
CA TYR A 48 12.65 2.02 10.42
C TYR A 48 11.63 3.07 9.96
N ASN A 49 11.88 3.73 8.83
CA ASN A 49 10.96 4.71 8.27
C ASN A 49 9.70 4.01 7.78
N GLU A 50 8.56 4.66 7.95
CA GLU A 50 7.26 4.11 7.62
C GLU A 50 6.44 5.04 6.72
N GLY A 51 5.50 4.45 5.99
CA GLY A 51 4.55 5.14 5.13
C GLY A 51 3.18 4.52 5.31
N THR A 52 2.16 5.37 5.51
CA THR A 52 0.78 4.90 5.70
C THR A 52 -0.20 5.79 4.98
N PHE A 53 -1.31 5.21 4.55
CA PHE A 53 -2.49 5.99 4.18
C PHE A 53 -3.76 5.17 4.40
N ARG A 54 -4.87 5.89 4.60
CA ARG A 54 -6.22 5.34 4.54
C ARG A 54 -7.03 6.20 3.59
N ASP A 55 -7.62 5.58 2.57
CA ASP A 55 -8.41 6.32 1.59
C ASP A 55 -9.44 5.44 0.88
N THR A 56 -10.39 6.09 0.21
CA THR A 56 -11.31 5.47 -0.74
C THR A 56 -10.85 5.78 -2.16
N LEU A 57 -10.51 4.75 -2.91
CA LEU A 57 -9.99 4.88 -4.27
C LEU A 57 -11.01 4.39 -5.30
N ASN A 58 -11.03 5.05 -6.46
CA ASN A 58 -11.69 4.51 -7.64
C ASN A 58 -10.99 3.21 -8.08
N TYR A 59 -11.78 2.21 -8.40
CA TYR A 59 -11.32 0.89 -8.81
C TYR A 59 -11.96 0.48 -10.13
N GLU A 60 -11.16 0.45 -11.18
CA GLU A 60 -11.59 0.07 -12.52
C GLU A 60 -10.49 -0.75 -13.21
N HIS A 61 -10.87 -1.71 -14.05
CA HIS A 61 -9.91 -2.56 -14.78
C HIS A 61 -8.85 -3.23 -13.89
N ASN A 62 -9.25 -3.62 -12.67
CA ASN A 62 -8.37 -4.18 -11.65
C ASN A 62 -7.23 -3.24 -11.21
N ARG A 63 -7.42 -1.93 -11.34
CA ARG A 63 -6.46 -0.89 -10.96
C ARG A 63 -7.11 0.12 -10.05
N ALA A 64 -6.36 0.58 -9.06
CA ALA A 64 -6.67 1.80 -8.30
C ALA A 64 -5.45 2.72 -8.29
N VAL A 65 -5.69 4.02 -8.17
CA VAL A 65 -4.62 5.02 -8.08
C VAL A 65 -4.88 5.84 -6.84
N TYR A 66 -3.90 5.85 -5.94
CA TYR A 66 -3.81 6.83 -4.86
C TYR A 66 -2.97 8.00 -5.34
N GLN A 67 -3.43 9.21 -5.03
CA GLN A 67 -2.70 10.44 -5.28
C GLN A 67 -2.71 11.24 -3.99
N ASP A 68 -1.51 11.60 -3.52
CA ASP A 68 -1.36 12.43 -2.35
C ASP A 68 -1.94 13.83 -2.60
N LYS A 69 -2.47 14.45 -1.55
CA LYS A 69 -3.10 15.77 -1.58
C LYS A 69 -2.07 16.89 -1.65
N ASP A 70 -0.81 16.64 -1.24
CA ASP A 70 0.26 17.63 -1.36
C ASP A 70 0.77 17.70 -2.81
N PRO A 71 0.50 18.81 -3.55
CA PRO A 71 0.97 18.95 -4.92
C PRO A 71 2.49 19.03 -5.04
N LYS A 72 3.23 19.27 -3.95
CA LYS A 72 4.70 19.36 -3.95
C LYS A 72 5.37 17.99 -4.04
N THR A 73 4.80 16.97 -3.39
CA THR A 73 5.34 15.60 -3.43
C THR A 73 5.02 14.92 -4.77
N ALA A 74 3.91 15.33 -5.39
CA ALA A 74 3.36 14.71 -6.60
C ALA A 74 3.28 13.18 -6.49
N CYS A 75 3.08 12.68 -5.28
CA CYS A 75 3.11 11.27 -4.97
C CYS A 75 1.89 10.57 -5.58
N THR A 76 2.15 9.52 -6.33
CA THR A 76 1.14 8.64 -6.89
C THR A 76 1.52 7.19 -6.67
N LEU A 77 0.56 6.39 -6.20
CA LEU A 77 0.68 4.94 -6.10
C LEU A 77 -0.33 4.32 -7.04
N THR A 78 0.16 3.52 -7.99
CA THR A 78 -0.69 2.67 -8.82
C THR A 78 -0.73 1.28 -8.21
N LEU A 79 -1.93 0.83 -7.86
CA LEU A 79 -2.21 -0.51 -7.34
C LEU A 79 -2.81 -1.36 -8.46
N ASP A 80 -2.01 -2.25 -9.04
CA ASP A 80 -2.43 -3.20 -10.06
C ASP A 80 -2.77 -4.55 -9.39
N PHE A 81 -4.06 -4.90 -9.35
CA PHE A 81 -4.56 -6.09 -8.67
C PHE A 81 -4.55 -7.32 -9.58
N SER A 82 -4.16 -8.45 -9.00
CA SER A 82 -4.20 -9.78 -9.60
C SER A 82 -4.77 -10.80 -8.62
N LYS A 83 -5.03 -12.03 -9.07
CA LYS A 83 -5.47 -13.11 -8.16
C LYS A 83 -4.46 -13.41 -7.06
N GLU A 84 -3.17 -13.22 -7.34
CA GLU A 84 -2.07 -13.58 -6.45
C GLU A 84 -1.69 -12.46 -5.48
N GLY A 85 -2.02 -11.21 -5.82
CA GLY A 85 -1.59 -10.05 -5.04
C GLY A 85 -1.79 -8.71 -5.73
N VAL A 86 -1.17 -7.68 -5.19
CA VAL A 86 -1.17 -6.31 -5.71
C VAL A 86 0.25 -5.91 -6.05
N GLN A 87 0.48 -5.53 -7.30
CA GLN A 87 1.70 -4.86 -7.69
C GLN A 87 1.52 -3.36 -7.43
N ILE A 88 2.36 -2.78 -6.60
CA ILE A 88 2.42 -1.33 -6.41
C ILE A 88 3.54 -0.75 -7.25
N LYS A 89 3.25 0.37 -7.90
CA LYS A 89 4.23 1.27 -8.50
C LYS A 89 4.10 2.63 -7.86
N GLU A 90 5.22 3.15 -7.38
CA GLU A 90 5.33 4.49 -6.85
C GLU A 90 5.88 5.41 -7.95
N ASN A 91 5.29 6.60 -8.06
CA ASN A 91 5.85 7.70 -8.83
C ASN A 91 5.76 8.96 -7.96
N ALA A 92 6.91 9.56 -7.65
CA ALA A 92 7.03 10.73 -6.78
C ALA A 92 8.09 11.68 -7.35
N ASN A 93 7.99 12.97 -7.01
CA ASN A 93 9.09 13.89 -7.30
C ASN A 93 10.19 13.73 -6.25
N TYR A 94 11.19 12.90 -6.58
CA TYR A 94 12.31 12.59 -5.69
C TYR A 94 13.19 13.80 -5.31
N GLU A 95 13.07 14.94 -5.99
CA GLU A 95 13.71 16.20 -5.55
C GLU A 95 13.21 16.66 -4.17
N TYR A 96 11.99 16.25 -3.79
CA TYR A 96 11.36 16.57 -2.51
C TYR A 96 11.17 15.35 -1.58
N GLY A 97 11.66 14.17 -1.99
CA GLY A 97 11.50 12.90 -1.27
C GLY A 97 10.58 11.91 -1.97
N SER A 98 10.40 10.71 -1.39
CA SER A 98 9.36 9.77 -1.85
C SER A 98 7.98 10.20 -1.32
N CYS A 99 6.96 9.40 -1.63
CA CYS A 99 5.62 9.50 -1.05
C CYS A 99 5.58 9.59 0.49
N TRP A 100 6.64 9.17 1.17
CA TRP A 100 6.69 9.08 2.63
C TRP A 100 7.91 9.83 3.21
N GLY A 101 8.47 10.78 2.45
CA GLY A 101 9.70 11.48 2.80
C GLY A 101 10.96 10.71 2.42
N ASN A 102 12.01 10.80 3.23
CA ASN A 102 13.29 10.17 2.91
C ASN A 102 13.32 8.69 3.33
N GLY A 103 13.57 7.79 2.38
CA GLY A 103 13.99 6.43 2.68
C GLY A 103 12.90 5.38 2.82
N VAL A 104 11.65 5.66 2.45
CA VAL A 104 10.62 4.61 2.25
C VAL A 104 10.23 4.60 0.79
N VAL A 105 10.19 3.43 0.15
CA VAL A 105 9.73 3.32 -1.24
C VAL A 105 8.65 2.24 -1.29
N ALA A 106 7.44 2.63 -1.72
CA ALA A 106 6.28 1.76 -1.79
C ALA A 106 6.15 1.06 -3.16
N HIS A 107 7.24 0.59 -3.74
CA HIS A 107 7.17 -0.29 -4.92
C HIS A 107 7.35 -1.75 -4.50
N GLY A 108 6.61 -2.65 -5.15
CA GLY A 108 6.76 -4.08 -4.89
C GLY A 108 5.47 -4.86 -5.09
N PHE A 109 5.59 -6.18 -4.95
CA PHE A 109 4.46 -7.09 -5.05
C PHE A 109 4.01 -7.53 -3.64
N PHE A 110 2.80 -7.14 -3.27
CA PHE A 110 2.15 -7.53 -2.02
C PHE A 110 1.30 -8.77 -2.29
N LYS A 111 1.73 -9.91 -1.75
CA LYS A 111 1.05 -11.19 -1.96
C LYS A 111 -0.26 -11.21 -1.18
N LYS A 112 -1.34 -11.70 -1.78
CA LYS A 112 -2.60 -11.92 -1.09
C LYS A 112 -2.44 -13.01 -0.03
N THR A 113 -2.64 -12.67 1.24
CA THR A 113 -2.55 -13.62 2.36
C THR A 113 -3.91 -13.99 2.92
N SER A 114 -4.93 -13.15 2.70
CA SER A 114 -6.29 -13.42 3.12
C SER A 114 -7.31 -12.86 2.14
N ALA A 115 -8.41 -13.60 1.93
CA ALA A 115 -9.60 -13.13 1.22
C ALA A 115 -10.73 -12.65 2.15
N LYS A 116 -10.51 -12.70 3.48
CA LYS A 116 -11.47 -12.22 4.48
C LYS A 116 -11.71 -10.72 4.27
N ILE A 117 -12.96 -10.29 4.40
CA ILE A 117 -13.33 -8.88 4.36
C ILE A 117 -12.77 -8.19 5.62
N PRO A 118 -11.92 -7.14 5.49
CA PRO A 118 -11.46 -6.38 6.65
C PRO A 118 -12.60 -5.64 7.34
N GLY A 119 -12.49 -5.45 8.65
CA GLY A 119 -13.47 -4.69 9.44
C GLY A 119 -13.41 -3.19 9.13
N ASN A 120 -14.52 -2.46 9.39
CA ASN A 120 -14.55 -1.01 9.17
C ASN A 120 -13.49 -0.22 9.97
N PRO A 121 -13.22 -0.54 11.26
CA PRO A 121 -12.17 0.15 12.02
C PRO A 121 -10.76 -0.05 11.45
N GLU A 122 -10.57 -1.09 10.63
CA GLU A 122 -9.30 -1.35 9.97
C GLU A 122 -9.13 -0.53 8.68
N LEU A 123 -10.14 0.22 8.25
CA LEU A 123 -10.19 0.89 6.94
C LEU A 123 -10.53 2.38 7.02
N MET A 124 -11.08 2.86 8.13
CA MET A 124 -11.50 4.26 8.32
C MET A 124 -11.10 4.72 9.74
N GLU A 125 -10.71 5.99 9.89
CA GLU A 125 -10.70 6.63 11.21
C GLU A 125 -12.16 6.88 11.64
N GLU A 126 -12.46 6.67 12.93
CA GLU A 126 -13.80 6.85 13.51
C GLU A 126 -14.32 8.30 13.41
#